data_AF-A0A8K0WCY4-F1
#
_entry.id   AF-A0A8K0WCY4-F1
#
_cell.length_a   1.000
_cell.length_b   1.000
_cell.length_c   1.000
_cell.angle_alpha   90.00
_cell.angle_beta   90.00
_cell.angle_gamma   90.00
#
_symmetry.space_group_name_H-M   'P 1'
#
loop_
_entity.id
_entity.type
_entity.pdbx_description
1 polymer ?
#
loop_
_entity_poly.entity_id
_entity_poly.type
_entity_poly.pdbx_seq_one_letter_code
_entity_poly.pdbx_strand_id
1 'polypeptide(L)'
;MRSQSITLIAALFGAVTAVPCYELGWGGDGLTAALGPLANGIDPFGPQTGDRRWDVVEANDCWVRWQPIRQGQTAKDARVTKTVFEATEGEVRSTMNSYSNAGGNNIQLWLPMRTRSLQYSHMLPAHVEDLDTMDPQMSISDYSRVVVSIILPSAKDKLRKVRASRTGDKKEDESVDRAEEVGIVGLAGTIDRGDWAYTSGTELRLAMFNILYEQRVAYRSNRAWDKEAFAWTLAEKANGDCVVIDFRNFREFVIRLPPAGVR
;
A
#
# COMPACT_ATOMS: atom_id res chain seq x y z
N MET A 1 26.58 -43.40 33.68
CA MET A 1 25.89 -43.21 32.39
C MET A 1 24.70 -42.29 32.62
N ARG A 2 24.69 -41.15 31.92
CA ARG A 2 23.64 -40.13 31.96
C ARG A 2 22.37 -40.66 31.28
N SER A 3 21.21 -40.40 31.87
CA SER A 3 19.95 -40.32 31.12
C SER A 3 19.33 -38.96 31.44
N GLN A 4 19.53 -38.00 30.55
CA GLN A 4 18.80 -36.74 30.57
C GLN A 4 17.54 -36.94 29.74
N SER A 5 16.39 -36.96 30.40
CA SER A 5 15.09 -36.90 29.76
C SER A 5 14.90 -35.51 29.16
N ILE A 6 15.04 -35.40 27.85
CA ILE A 6 14.66 -34.20 27.11
C ILE A 6 13.14 -34.24 26.96
N THR A 7 12.43 -33.50 27.81
CA THR A 7 11.01 -33.22 27.62
C THR A 7 10.89 -32.26 26.44
N LEU A 8 10.59 -32.81 25.26
CA LEU A 8 10.29 -32.05 24.06
C LEU A 8 8.90 -31.42 24.24
N ILE A 9 8.85 -30.19 24.75
CA ILE A 9 7.63 -29.39 24.71
C ILE A 9 7.48 -28.92 23.26
N ALA A 10 6.80 -29.72 22.44
CA ALA A 10 6.26 -29.27 21.19
C ALA A 10 5.20 -28.20 21.51
N ALA A 11 5.53 -26.94 21.28
CA ALA A 11 4.55 -25.87 21.29
C ALA A 11 3.56 -26.14 20.14
N LEU A 12 2.38 -26.64 20.48
CA LEU A 12 1.20 -26.66 19.63
C LEU A 12 0.75 -25.21 19.42
N PHE A 13 1.46 -24.47 18.57
CA PHE A 13 0.87 -23.31 17.93
C PHE A 13 -0.15 -23.88 16.95
N GLY A 14 -1.44 -23.81 17.30
CA GLY A 14 -2.50 -23.98 16.32
C GLY A 14 -2.17 -23.05 15.15
N ALA A 15 -1.92 -23.63 13.98
CA ALA A 15 -1.63 -22.86 12.78
C ALA A 15 -2.90 -22.12 12.41
N VAL A 16 -3.05 -20.91 12.93
CA VAL A 16 -4.06 -19.96 12.47
C VAL A 16 -3.73 -19.70 11.01
N THR A 17 -4.58 -20.17 10.10
CA THR A 17 -4.39 -19.98 8.67
C THR A 17 -5.11 -18.70 8.25
N ALA A 18 -4.37 -17.81 7.60
CA ALA A 18 -4.98 -16.67 6.93
C ALA A 18 -5.83 -17.18 5.75
N VAL A 19 -6.85 -16.42 5.35
CA VAL A 19 -7.73 -16.79 4.25
C VAL A 19 -6.92 -16.86 2.94
N PRO A 20 -6.86 -17.99 2.22
CA PRO A 20 -6.15 -18.04 0.94
C PRO A 20 -6.87 -17.22 -0.13
N CYS A 21 -6.13 -16.45 -0.93
CA CYS A 21 -6.73 -15.56 -1.92
C CYS A 21 -7.47 -16.32 -3.04
N TYR A 22 -7.04 -17.53 -3.39
CA TYR A 22 -7.71 -18.34 -4.41
C TYR A 22 -9.15 -18.71 -4.01
N GLU A 23 -9.45 -18.81 -2.70
CA GLU A 23 -10.81 -19.11 -2.21
C GLU A 23 -11.77 -17.92 -2.42
N LEU A 24 -11.22 -16.72 -2.59
CA LEU A 24 -11.96 -15.49 -2.85
C LEU A 24 -12.09 -15.18 -4.35
N GLY A 25 -11.63 -16.08 -5.23
CA GLY A 25 -11.61 -15.84 -6.68
C GLY A 25 -10.54 -14.84 -7.13
N TRP A 26 -9.55 -14.56 -6.27
CA TRP A 26 -8.43 -13.69 -6.61
C TRP A 26 -7.49 -14.40 -7.60
N GLY A 27 -7.47 -13.93 -8.84
CA GLY A 27 -6.55 -14.39 -9.88
C GLY A 27 -5.28 -13.56 -9.95
N GLY A 28 -4.26 -14.03 -10.68
CA GLY A 28 -2.97 -13.34 -10.87
C GLY A 28 -3.07 -11.93 -11.49
N ASP A 29 -4.24 -11.56 -12.00
CA ASP A 29 -4.58 -10.26 -12.63
C ASP A 29 -5.44 -9.35 -11.73
N GLY A 30 -5.67 -9.72 -10.46
CA GLY A 30 -6.52 -8.97 -9.52
C GLY A 30 -7.95 -9.51 -9.42
N LEU A 31 -8.78 -8.85 -8.62
CA LEU A 31 -10.19 -9.19 -8.40
C LEU A 31 -11.05 -8.47 -9.44
N THR A 32 -11.08 -8.95 -10.67
CA THR A 32 -11.80 -8.26 -11.77
C THR A 32 -13.31 -8.07 -11.56
N ALA A 33 -13.93 -8.62 -10.50
CA ALA A 33 -15.28 -8.24 -10.06
C ALA A 33 -15.60 -8.76 -8.64
N ALA A 34 -15.56 -7.89 -7.64
CA ALA A 34 -16.46 -7.92 -6.47
C ALA A 34 -16.14 -6.70 -5.57
N LEU A 35 -17.06 -6.33 -4.67
CA LEU A 35 -16.94 -5.22 -3.70
C LEU A 35 -17.45 -3.86 -4.19
N GLY A 36 -18.60 -3.88 -4.88
CA GLY A 36 -19.67 -2.95 -4.50
C GLY A 36 -20.38 -3.46 -3.23
N PRO A 37 -21.58 -2.94 -2.87
CA PRO A 37 -22.39 -3.41 -1.73
C PRO A 37 -22.86 -4.88 -1.77
N LEU A 38 -22.22 -5.72 -2.59
CA LEU A 38 -22.58 -7.07 -2.98
C LEU A 38 -21.46 -8.11 -2.72
N ALA A 39 -20.46 -7.82 -1.86
CA ALA A 39 -19.86 -8.93 -1.10
C ALA A 39 -20.82 -9.35 0.00
N ASN A 40 -21.87 -10.05 -0.39
CA ASN A 40 -22.74 -10.71 0.57
C ASN A 40 -21.89 -11.73 1.36
N GLY A 41 -21.48 -11.36 2.58
CA GLY A 41 -20.89 -12.26 3.57
C GLY A 41 -19.39 -12.15 3.85
N ILE A 42 -18.65 -11.20 3.23
CA ILE A 42 -17.25 -10.95 3.60
C ILE A 42 -17.18 -9.67 4.46
N ASP A 43 -17.14 -9.88 5.77
CA ASP A 43 -16.83 -8.82 6.73
C ASP A 43 -15.48 -9.15 7.39
N PRO A 44 -14.38 -8.51 6.95
CA PRO A 44 -13.06 -8.75 7.53
C PRO A 44 -12.94 -8.25 8.99
N PHE A 45 -13.90 -7.44 9.45
CA PHE A 45 -13.90 -6.85 10.78
C PHE A 45 -14.94 -7.47 11.71
N GLY A 46 -15.80 -8.34 11.19
CA GLY A 46 -16.77 -9.11 11.95
C GLY A 46 -16.12 -10.17 12.86
N PRO A 47 -16.91 -10.87 13.69
CA PRO A 47 -16.42 -11.93 14.56
C PRO A 47 -15.66 -13.01 13.78
N GLN A 48 -14.39 -13.17 14.09
CA GLN A 48 -13.51 -14.17 13.47
C GLN A 48 -13.72 -15.53 14.16
N THR A 49 -14.62 -16.37 13.64
CA THR A 49 -14.92 -17.69 14.19
C THR A 49 -14.24 -18.82 13.42
N GLY A 50 -13.57 -19.74 14.13
CA GLY A 50 -12.90 -20.91 13.55
C GLY A 50 -11.39 -20.71 13.32
N ASP A 51 -10.81 -21.59 12.49
CA ASP A 51 -9.36 -21.64 12.21
C ASP A 51 -8.91 -20.61 11.16
N ARG A 52 -9.86 -19.95 10.49
CA ARG A 52 -9.63 -18.95 9.44
C ARG A 52 -9.75 -17.55 10.04
N ARG A 53 -8.72 -16.73 9.89
CA ARG A 53 -8.73 -15.33 10.35
C ARG A 53 -8.25 -14.41 9.25
N TRP A 54 -8.86 -13.23 9.17
CA TRP A 54 -8.32 -12.16 8.33
C TRP A 54 -7.03 -11.61 8.96
N ASP A 55 -5.97 -11.54 8.15
CA ASP A 55 -4.80 -10.74 8.46
C ASP A 55 -5.14 -9.30 8.08
N VAL A 56 -5.22 -8.40 9.07
CA VAL A 56 -5.66 -7.01 8.88
C VAL A 56 -4.52 -6.09 9.26
N VAL A 57 -4.13 -5.21 8.35
CA VAL A 57 -3.04 -4.25 8.55
C VAL A 57 -3.48 -2.84 8.22
N GLU A 58 -3.02 -1.86 9.01
CA GLU A 58 -3.29 -0.46 8.69
C GLU A 58 -2.48 -0.04 7.46
N ALA A 59 -3.16 0.55 6.48
CA ALA A 59 -2.49 1.07 5.28
C ALA A 59 -1.37 2.07 5.61
N ASN A 60 -1.54 2.91 6.66
CA ASN A 60 -0.58 3.95 7.02
C ASN A 60 0.79 3.41 7.49
N ASP A 61 0.83 2.13 7.86
CA ASP A 61 2.03 1.43 8.28
C ASP A 61 2.70 0.65 7.14
N CYS A 62 2.09 0.60 5.96
CA CYS A 62 2.64 -0.05 4.78
C CYS A 62 3.57 0.87 3.97
N TRP A 63 4.58 0.27 3.34
CA TRP A 63 5.32 0.90 2.24
C TRP A 63 4.85 0.35 0.92
N VAL A 64 4.74 1.21 -0.08
CA VAL A 64 4.21 0.85 -1.38
C VAL A 64 5.08 1.37 -2.51
N ARG A 65 5.01 0.64 -3.62
CA ARG A 65 5.60 1.04 -4.89
C ARG A 65 4.69 0.59 -6.01
N TRP A 66 4.40 1.51 -6.93
CA TRP A 66 3.65 1.27 -8.15
C TRP A 66 4.61 0.95 -9.29
N GLN A 67 4.45 -0.21 -9.91
CA GLN A 67 5.26 -0.66 -11.04
C GLN A 67 4.39 -0.76 -12.31
N PRO A 68 4.67 0.04 -13.35
CA PRO A 68 4.08 -0.19 -14.66
C PRO A 68 4.50 -1.57 -15.20
N ILE A 69 3.53 -2.31 -15.72
CA ILE A 69 3.74 -3.57 -16.43
C ILE A 69 4.32 -3.24 -17.81
N ARG A 70 5.60 -3.55 -18.00
CA ARG A 70 6.29 -3.28 -19.28
C ARG A 70 5.77 -4.21 -20.37
N GLN A 71 6.01 -3.82 -21.62
CA GLN A 71 5.69 -4.67 -22.76
C GLN A 71 6.37 -6.04 -22.62
N GLY A 72 5.58 -7.11 -22.76
CA GLY A 72 6.06 -8.49 -22.60
C GLY A 72 6.14 -9.00 -21.16
N GLN A 73 5.81 -8.20 -20.15
CA GLN A 73 5.69 -8.65 -18.76
C GLN A 73 4.24 -9.02 -18.43
N THR A 74 4.07 -10.06 -17.61
CA THR A 74 2.82 -10.29 -16.87
C THR A 74 2.78 -9.42 -15.61
N ALA A 75 1.61 -9.33 -14.96
CA ALA A 75 1.50 -8.68 -13.65
C ALA A 75 2.44 -9.33 -12.62
N LYS A 76 2.60 -10.67 -12.65
CA LYS A 76 3.50 -11.38 -11.75
C LYS A 76 4.97 -10.99 -11.96
N ASP A 77 5.40 -10.77 -13.21
CA ASP A 77 6.78 -10.39 -13.53
C ASP A 77 7.12 -8.96 -13.08
N ALA A 78 6.11 -8.09 -12.97
CA ALA A 78 6.30 -6.70 -12.53
C ALA A 78 6.38 -6.56 -11.00
N ARG A 79 6.00 -7.60 -10.23
CA ARG A 79 6.07 -7.61 -8.76
C ARG A 79 7.51 -7.44 -8.28
N VAL A 80 7.73 -6.61 -7.26
CA VAL A 80 9.03 -6.53 -6.60
C VAL A 80 9.14 -7.66 -5.57
N THR A 81 10.11 -8.54 -5.75
CA THR A 81 10.29 -9.74 -4.90
C THR A 81 11.60 -9.74 -4.11
N LYS A 82 12.40 -8.69 -4.24
CA LYS A 82 13.68 -8.57 -3.53
C LYS A 82 13.45 -8.48 -2.02
N THR A 83 14.38 -9.00 -1.24
CA THR A 83 14.32 -9.01 0.22
C THR A 83 15.38 -8.15 0.88
N VAL A 84 16.41 -7.74 0.13
CA VAL A 84 17.52 -6.95 0.63
C VAL A 84 17.43 -5.53 0.06
N PHE A 85 17.59 -4.55 0.94
CA PHE A 85 17.54 -3.13 0.64
C PHE A 85 18.80 -2.46 1.18
N GLU A 86 19.51 -1.73 0.33
CA GLU A 86 20.84 -1.19 0.65
C GLU A 86 20.93 0.31 0.32
N ALA A 87 19.79 1.02 0.33
CA ALA A 87 19.77 2.42 -0.07
C ALA A 87 20.73 3.28 0.77
N THR A 88 21.54 4.09 0.09
CA THR A 88 22.33 5.16 0.70
C THR A 88 21.70 6.52 0.44
N GLU A 89 22.02 7.52 1.26
CA GLU A 89 21.47 8.88 1.09
C GLU A 89 21.81 9.49 -0.28
N GLY A 90 23.02 9.20 -0.77
CA GLY A 90 23.49 9.65 -2.08
C GLY A 90 22.73 9.01 -3.24
N GLU A 91 22.43 7.70 -3.17
CA GLU A 91 21.62 7.02 -4.18
C GLU A 91 20.16 7.48 -4.15
N VAL A 92 19.60 7.73 -2.97
CA VAL A 92 18.25 8.30 -2.82
C VAL A 92 18.19 9.67 -3.49
N ARG A 93 19.14 10.56 -3.18
CA ARG A 93 19.25 11.88 -3.83
C ARG A 93 19.41 11.76 -5.34
N SER A 94 20.35 10.93 -5.80
CA SER A 94 20.61 10.73 -7.23
C SER A 94 19.35 10.26 -7.96
N THR A 95 18.58 9.36 -7.34
CA THR A 95 17.34 8.84 -7.92
C THR A 95 16.25 9.92 -7.98
N MET A 96 16.07 10.70 -6.90
CA MET A 96 15.12 11.82 -6.88
C MET A 96 15.48 12.91 -7.90
N ASN A 97 16.76 13.14 -8.15
CA ASN A 97 17.21 14.12 -9.14
C ASN A 97 17.17 13.60 -10.59
N SER A 98 17.01 12.29 -10.78
CA SER A 98 17.05 11.64 -12.10
C SER A 98 15.91 10.65 -12.29
N TYR A 99 14.65 11.07 -12.14
CA TYR A 99 13.49 10.17 -12.26
C TYR A 99 13.39 9.41 -13.60
N SER A 100 13.92 9.96 -14.69
CA SER A 100 13.97 9.28 -16.00
C SER A 100 14.88 8.06 -16.01
N ASN A 101 15.65 7.83 -14.94
CA ASN A 101 16.61 6.74 -14.80
C ASN A 101 17.58 6.66 -15.99
N ALA A 102 18.06 7.83 -16.45
CA ALA A 102 19.05 7.89 -17.50
C ALA A 102 20.30 7.10 -17.08
N GLY A 103 20.56 5.98 -17.77
CA GLY A 103 21.67 5.06 -17.46
C GLY A 103 21.30 3.84 -16.62
N GLY A 104 20.06 3.70 -16.15
CA GLY A 104 19.56 2.45 -15.55
C GLY A 104 19.99 2.18 -14.10
N ASN A 105 20.62 3.15 -13.43
CA ASN A 105 21.27 2.96 -12.11
C ASN A 105 20.42 3.38 -10.91
N ASN A 106 19.19 3.86 -11.11
CA ASN A 106 18.35 4.30 -10.01
C ASN A 106 17.94 3.15 -9.10
N ILE A 107 17.98 3.41 -7.80
CA ILE A 107 17.42 2.49 -6.81
C ILE A 107 15.89 2.56 -6.82
N GLN A 108 15.27 1.58 -6.17
CA GLN A 108 13.83 1.62 -5.92
C GLN A 108 13.54 2.49 -4.71
N LEU A 109 12.84 3.61 -4.94
CA LEU A 109 12.24 4.43 -3.90
C LEU A 109 10.84 3.92 -3.51
N TRP A 110 10.42 4.25 -2.29
CA TRP A 110 9.21 3.75 -1.63
C TRP A 110 8.40 4.90 -1.08
N LEU A 111 7.08 4.75 -1.10
CA LEU A 111 6.15 5.72 -0.55
C LEU A 111 5.39 5.09 0.63
N PRO A 112 5.07 5.84 1.68
CA PRO A 112 4.11 5.36 2.66
C PRO A 112 2.75 5.28 1.97
N MET A 113 1.95 4.25 2.25
CA MET A 113 0.59 4.22 1.70
C MET A 113 -0.25 5.26 2.44
N ARG A 114 -0.38 6.44 1.86
CA ARG A 114 -1.03 7.64 2.40
C ARG A 114 -1.70 8.45 1.31
N THR A 115 -2.53 9.42 1.67
CA THR A 115 -3.29 10.24 0.70
C THR A 115 -2.41 10.83 -0.38
N ARG A 116 -1.31 11.50 -0.01
CA ARG A 116 -0.39 12.14 -0.96
C ARG A 116 0.21 11.14 -1.94
N SER A 117 0.64 9.97 -1.46
CA SER A 117 1.17 8.90 -2.32
C SER A 117 0.12 8.34 -3.28
N LEU A 118 -1.14 8.25 -2.85
CA LEU A 118 -2.25 7.72 -3.65
C LEU A 118 -2.69 8.74 -4.72
N GLN A 119 -2.62 10.04 -4.43
CA GLN A 119 -2.79 11.09 -5.42
C GLN A 119 -1.64 11.06 -6.44
N TYR A 120 -0.40 11.00 -5.94
CA TYR A 120 0.80 10.90 -6.78
C TYR A 120 0.73 9.72 -7.75
N SER A 121 0.14 8.60 -7.33
CA SER A 121 0.03 7.38 -8.12
C SER A 121 -1.26 7.23 -8.92
N HIS A 122 -2.07 8.28 -9.06
CA HIS A 122 -3.39 8.22 -9.71
C HIS A 122 -4.38 7.20 -9.10
N MET A 123 -4.18 6.72 -7.87
CA MET A 123 -5.20 5.90 -7.18
C MET A 123 -6.30 6.81 -6.62
N LEU A 124 -5.92 8.03 -6.25
CA LEU A 124 -6.82 9.14 -5.98
C LEU A 124 -6.70 10.21 -7.07
N PRO A 125 -7.74 11.04 -7.24
CA PRO A 125 -7.64 12.23 -8.08
C PRO A 125 -6.53 13.18 -7.61
N ALA A 126 -5.89 13.87 -8.56
CA ALA A 126 -4.88 14.90 -8.28
C ALA A 126 -5.41 16.02 -7.36
N HIS A 127 -6.68 16.35 -7.51
CA HIS A 127 -7.40 17.28 -6.65
C HIS A 127 -8.42 16.51 -5.80
N VAL A 128 -8.25 16.60 -4.48
CA VAL A 128 -9.19 16.11 -3.47
C VAL A 128 -9.56 17.31 -2.60
N GLU A 129 -10.82 17.41 -2.21
CA GLU A 129 -11.30 18.48 -1.34
C GLU A 129 -10.45 18.57 -0.05
N ASP A 130 -10.17 19.80 0.41
CA ASP A 130 -9.40 20.12 1.62
C ASP A 130 -7.90 19.74 1.60
N LEU A 131 -7.35 19.42 0.42
CA LEU A 131 -5.94 19.13 0.20
C LEU A 131 -5.39 19.94 -0.98
N ASP A 132 -4.11 20.30 -0.93
CA ASP A 132 -3.47 20.95 -2.08
C ASP A 132 -3.48 20.02 -3.30
N THR A 133 -3.55 20.60 -4.49
CA THR A 133 -3.45 19.82 -5.73
C THR A 133 -2.07 19.18 -5.83
N MET A 134 -2.05 17.89 -6.15
CA MET A 134 -0.84 17.11 -6.42
C MET A 134 -0.59 17.05 -7.93
N ASP A 135 0.67 17.13 -8.36
CA ASP A 135 1.06 16.78 -9.73
C ASP A 135 1.40 15.27 -9.78
N PRO A 136 0.55 14.42 -10.37
CA PRO A 136 0.71 12.98 -10.31
C PRO A 136 1.73 12.46 -11.33
N GLN A 137 2.31 11.29 -11.06
CA GLN A 137 3.31 10.67 -11.93
C GLN A 137 2.67 10.05 -13.17
N MET A 138 2.83 10.72 -14.31
CA MET A 138 2.21 10.32 -15.58
C MET A 138 2.55 8.90 -16.05
N SER A 139 3.73 8.37 -15.72
CA SER A 139 4.13 7.01 -16.13
C SER A 139 3.32 5.89 -15.46
N ILE A 140 2.54 6.21 -14.42
CA ILE A 140 1.62 5.30 -13.72
C ILE A 140 0.16 5.73 -13.86
N SER A 141 -0.16 6.56 -14.86
CA SER A 141 -1.53 7.04 -15.13
C SER A 141 -2.47 5.93 -15.63
N ASP A 142 -1.97 4.96 -16.40
CA ASP A 142 -2.70 3.76 -16.78
C ASP A 142 -2.66 2.72 -15.66
N TYR A 143 -3.49 2.93 -14.63
CA TYR A 143 -3.60 2.07 -13.45
C TYR A 143 -3.99 0.62 -13.78
N SER A 144 -4.59 0.35 -14.95
CA SER A 144 -4.90 -1.01 -15.41
C SER A 144 -3.65 -1.84 -15.72
N ARG A 145 -2.53 -1.14 -15.97
CA ARG A 145 -1.22 -1.73 -16.25
C ARG A 145 -0.24 -1.44 -15.14
N VAL A 146 -0.71 -1.34 -13.90
CA VAL A 146 0.12 -1.10 -12.73
C VAL A 146 -0.05 -2.22 -11.72
N VAL A 147 1.07 -2.73 -11.23
CA VAL A 147 1.13 -3.60 -10.04
C VAL A 147 1.52 -2.73 -8.86
N VAL A 148 0.94 -3.02 -7.70
CA VAL A 148 1.28 -2.37 -6.44
C VAL A 148 1.97 -3.41 -5.57
N SER A 149 3.27 -3.23 -5.35
CA SER A 149 4.02 -4.04 -4.39
C SER A 149 3.98 -3.36 -3.02
N ILE A 150 3.58 -4.10 -2.00
CA ILE A 150 3.32 -3.61 -0.65
C ILE A 150 4.25 -4.35 0.33
N ILE A 151 5.06 -3.59 1.06
CA ILE A 151 5.77 -4.08 2.24
C ILE A 151 4.84 -3.89 3.44
N LEU A 152 4.49 -5.00 4.09
CA LEU A 152 3.57 -5.05 5.22
C LEU A 152 4.22 -4.53 6.52
N PRO A 153 3.43 -4.15 7.53
CA PRO A 153 3.95 -3.65 8.81
C PRO A 153 4.82 -4.66 9.56
N SER A 154 4.72 -5.96 9.27
CA SER A 154 5.60 -6.99 9.82
C SER A 154 7.10 -6.78 9.50
N ALA A 155 7.40 -6.00 8.46
CA ALA A 155 8.76 -5.58 8.10
C ALA A 155 9.19 -4.24 8.69
N LYS A 156 8.32 -3.52 9.41
CA LYS A 156 8.58 -2.15 9.89
C LYS A 156 9.85 -2.04 10.73
N ASP A 157 10.08 -2.97 11.65
CA ASP A 157 11.26 -2.98 12.51
C ASP A 157 12.50 -3.57 11.83
N LYS A 158 12.32 -4.20 10.67
CA LYS A 158 13.42 -4.78 9.85
C LYS A 158 14.03 -3.75 8.90
N LEU A 159 13.36 -2.62 8.70
CA LEU A 159 13.70 -1.62 7.69
C LEU A 159 13.93 -0.25 8.31
N ARG A 160 15.02 0.39 7.90
CA ARG A 160 15.31 1.79 8.19
C ARG A 160 14.98 2.66 6.99
N LYS A 161 14.30 3.78 7.23
CA LYS A 161 14.08 4.84 6.23
C LYS A 161 15.40 5.54 5.94
N VAL A 162 15.71 5.76 4.67
CA VAL A 162 16.88 6.50 4.21
C VAL A 162 16.39 7.71 3.44
N ARG A 163 16.70 8.91 3.95
CA ARG A 163 16.34 10.18 3.30
C ARG A 163 17.47 10.65 2.40
N ALA A 164 17.15 11.51 1.44
CA ALA A 164 18.18 12.12 0.61
C ALA A 164 19.03 13.10 1.44
N SER A 165 20.32 13.16 1.14
CA SER A 165 21.18 14.24 1.63
C SER A 165 20.77 15.56 0.98
N ARG A 166 20.82 16.66 1.74
CA ARG A 166 20.57 18.03 1.25
C ARG A 166 21.89 18.75 1.01
N THR A 167 21.98 19.54 -0.06
CA THR A 167 23.18 20.35 -0.34
C THR A 167 23.07 21.75 0.25
N GLY A 168 21.86 22.20 0.57
CA GLY A 168 21.59 23.56 1.04
C GLY A 168 21.39 24.56 -0.11
N ASP A 169 21.58 24.13 -1.36
CA ASP A 169 21.19 24.90 -2.54
C ASP A 169 19.74 24.56 -2.91
N LYS A 170 18.87 25.58 -2.90
CA LYS A 170 17.44 25.41 -3.16
C LYS A 170 17.14 24.82 -4.55
N LYS A 171 17.94 25.16 -5.57
CA LYS A 171 17.71 24.70 -6.94
C LYS A 171 18.12 23.24 -7.08
N GLU A 172 19.18 22.82 -6.41
CA GLU A 172 19.60 21.41 -6.40
C GLU A 172 18.71 20.53 -5.52
N ASP A 173 18.10 21.10 -4.48
CA ASP A 173 17.25 20.39 -3.53
C ASP A 173 15.76 20.38 -3.95
N GLU A 174 15.35 21.11 -4.99
CA GLU A 174 13.93 21.22 -5.41
C GLU A 174 13.26 19.86 -5.67
N SER A 175 13.94 18.96 -6.39
CA SER A 175 13.40 17.62 -6.66
C SER A 175 13.36 16.74 -5.40
N VAL A 176 14.31 16.94 -4.48
CA VAL A 176 14.29 16.26 -3.16
C VAL A 176 13.12 16.77 -2.33
N ASP A 177 12.89 18.09 -2.28
CA ASP A 177 11.77 18.69 -1.56
C ASP A 177 10.41 18.17 -2.05
N ARG A 178 10.20 18.15 -3.36
CA ARG A 178 8.97 17.59 -3.96
C ARG A 178 8.80 16.10 -3.65
N ALA A 179 9.89 15.34 -3.68
CA ALA A 179 9.85 13.91 -3.38
C ALA A 179 9.49 13.66 -1.90
N GLU A 180 10.05 14.46 -0.99
CA GLU A 180 9.77 14.34 0.44
C GLU A 180 8.34 14.78 0.80
N GLU A 181 7.73 15.71 0.04
CA GLU A 181 6.33 16.15 0.24
C GLU A 181 5.33 14.98 0.13
N VAL A 182 5.58 14.04 -0.78
CA VAL A 182 4.79 12.80 -0.93
C VAL A 182 5.31 11.64 -0.08
N GLY A 183 6.38 11.87 0.69
CA GLY A 183 6.99 10.89 1.58
C GLY A 183 7.90 9.86 0.90
N ILE A 184 8.39 10.14 -0.32
CA ILE A 184 9.31 9.23 -1.02
C ILE A 184 10.60 9.06 -0.21
N VAL A 185 11.01 7.82 0.02
CA VAL A 185 12.23 7.45 0.74
C VAL A 185 12.97 6.29 0.08
N GLY A 186 14.26 6.14 0.39
CA GLY A 186 14.95 4.86 0.29
C GLY A 186 14.68 3.99 1.50
N LEU A 187 14.92 2.69 1.36
CA LEU A 187 14.86 1.73 2.47
C LEU A 187 16.19 1.00 2.58
N ALA A 188 16.60 0.66 3.80
CA ALA A 188 17.76 -0.16 4.09
C ALA A 188 17.43 -1.22 5.14
N GLY A 189 17.88 -2.46 4.94
CA GLY A 189 17.58 -3.61 5.79
C GLY A 189 17.18 -4.85 4.98
N THR A 190 16.77 -5.89 5.70
CA THR A 190 16.41 -7.19 5.10
C THR A 190 15.05 -7.63 5.61
N ILE A 191 14.15 -7.99 4.71
CA ILE A 191 12.81 -8.50 5.02
C ILE A 191 12.65 -9.93 4.54
N ASP A 192 11.60 -10.60 4.99
CA ASP A 192 11.26 -11.93 4.55
C ASP A 192 10.27 -11.89 3.39
N ARG A 193 10.15 -13.00 2.66
CA ARG A 193 9.12 -13.12 1.60
C ARG A 193 7.71 -12.92 2.16
N GLY A 194 7.45 -13.36 3.39
CA GLY A 194 6.15 -13.21 4.06
C GLY A 194 5.76 -11.76 4.39
N ASP A 195 6.69 -10.81 4.28
CA ASP A 195 6.43 -9.38 4.50
C ASP A 195 5.89 -8.68 3.24
N TRP A 196 5.80 -9.39 2.12
CA TRP A 196 5.25 -8.86 0.86
C TRP A 196 3.78 -9.17 0.70
N ALA A 197 3.03 -8.18 0.20
CA ALA A 197 1.75 -8.35 -0.45
C ALA A 197 1.69 -7.59 -1.78
N TYR A 198 0.73 -7.97 -2.62
CA TYR A 198 0.58 -7.44 -3.97
C TYR A 198 -0.88 -7.19 -4.29
N THR A 199 -1.18 -6.08 -4.94
CA THR A 199 -2.49 -5.81 -5.54
C THR A 199 -2.30 -5.14 -6.90
N SER A 200 -3.39 -4.90 -7.64
CA SER A 200 -3.34 -4.15 -8.90
C SER A 200 -3.66 -2.68 -8.67
N GLY A 201 -3.21 -1.82 -9.59
CA GLY A 201 -3.60 -0.42 -9.61
C GLY A 201 -5.12 -0.26 -9.77
N THR A 202 -5.77 -1.14 -10.54
CA THR A 202 -7.23 -1.17 -10.69
C THR A 202 -7.94 -1.41 -9.35
N GLU A 203 -7.56 -2.45 -8.61
CA GLU A 203 -8.21 -2.78 -7.32
C GLU A 203 -8.06 -1.64 -6.32
N LEU A 204 -6.83 -1.15 -6.17
CA LEU A 204 -6.55 -0.08 -5.22
C LEU A 204 -7.29 1.20 -5.61
N ARG A 205 -7.34 1.54 -6.90
CA ARG A 205 -8.10 2.68 -7.40
C ARG A 205 -9.59 2.50 -7.12
N LEU A 206 -10.19 1.36 -7.43
CA LEU A 206 -11.61 1.11 -7.16
C LEU A 206 -11.94 1.25 -5.67
N ALA A 207 -11.12 0.70 -4.78
CA ALA A 207 -11.28 0.88 -3.33
C ALA A 207 -11.24 2.37 -2.95
N MET A 208 -10.27 3.12 -3.45
CA MET A 208 -10.15 4.55 -3.18
C MET A 208 -11.33 5.36 -3.72
N PHE A 209 -11.83 5.03 -4.91
CA PHE A 209 -13.02 5.66 -5.49
C PHE A 209 -14.29 5.36 -4.69
N ASN A 210 -14.47 4.12 -4.21
CA ASN A 210 -15.59 3.74 -3.37
C ASN A 210 -15.59 4.52 -2.06
N ILE A 211 -14.44 4.64 -1.40
CA ILE A 211 -14.27 5.46 -0.19
C ILE A 211 -14.66 6.92 -0.49
N LEU A 212 -14.12 7.50 -1.56
CA LEU A 212 -14.40 8.90 -1.93
C LEU A 212 -15.89 9.12 -2.23
N TYR A 213 -16.51 8.20 -2.96
CA TYR A 213 -17.93 8.26 -3.31
C TYR A 213 -18.81 8.19 -2.06
N GLU A 214 -18.55 7.22 -1.18
CA GLU A 214 -19.28 7.03 0.07
C GLU A 214 -19.15 8.26 0.99
N GLN A 215 -17.96 8.83 1.13
CA GLN A 215 -17.77 10.08 1.88
C GLN A 215 -18.63 11.23 1.31
N ARG A 216 -18.69 11.37 -0.02
CA ARG A 216 -19.51 12.39 -0.69
C ARG A 216 -21.01 12.14 -0.52
N VAL A 217 -21.47 10.90 -0.62
CA VAL A 217 -22.88 10.53 -0.40
C VAL A 217 -23.28 10.78 1.04
N ALA A 218 -22.49 10.27 2.00
CA ALA A 218 -22.73 10.46 3.42
C ALA A 218 -22.83 11.95 3.79
N TYR A 219 -21.94 12.78 3.24
CA TYR A 219 -21.99 14.22 3.37
C TYR A 219 -23.31 14.82 2.83
N ARG A 220 -23.67 14.52 1.57
CA ARG A 220 -24.91 15.04 0.95
C ARG A 220 -26.17 14.60 1.70
N SER A 221 -26.11 13.44 2.36
CA SER A 221 -27.20 12.89 3.16
C SER A 221 -27.11 13.23 4.65
N ASN A 222 -26.17 14.09 5.07
CA ASN A 222 -25.95 14.48 6.47
C ASN A 222 -25.87 13.28 7.44
N ARG A 223 -25.12 12.25 7.06
CA ARG A 223 -24.87 11.05 7.88
C ARG A 223 -23.37 10.81 8.04
N ALA A 224 -23.01 10.03 9.05
CA ALA A 224 -21.68 9.44 9.10
C ALA A 224 -21.50 8.52 7.88
N TRP A 225 -20.29 8.54 7.29
CA TRP A 225 -19.95 7.61 6.21
C TRP A 225 -19.63 6.24 6.79
N ASP A 226 -20.01 5.19 6.05
CA ASP A 226 -19.86 3.81 6.50
C ASP A 226 -18.42 3.33 6.25
N LYS A 227 -17.56 3.52 7.24
CA LYS A 227 -16.16 3.13 7.12
C LYS A 227 -15.97 1.63 7.07
N GLU A 228 -16.82 0.87 7.75
CA GLU A 228 -16.64 -0.58 7.92
C GLU A 228 -16.95 -1.31 6.62
N ALA A 229 -17.98 -0.86 5.89
CA ALA A 229 -18.32 -1.45 4.60
C ALA A 229 -17.34 -1.09 3.47
N PHE A 230 -16.73 0.10 3.49
CA PHE A 230 -16.03 0.64 2.31
C PHE A 230 -14.54 0.92 2.48
N ALA A 231 -14.04 1.12 3.70
CA ALA A 231 -12.67 1.62 3.91
C ALA A 231 -11.62 0.53 4.03
N TRP A 232 -11.58 -0.40 3.08
CA TRP A 232 -10.57 -1.46 3.02
C TRP A 232 -10.39 -2.00 1.59
N THR A 233 -9.28 -2.69 1.33
CA THR A 233 -9.10 -3.52 0.14
C THR A 233 -8.34 -4.80 0.48
N LEU A 234 -8.25 -5.72 -0.46
CA LEU A 234 -7.46 -6.95 -0.32
C LEU A 234 -6.13 -6.83 -1.08
N ALA A 235 -5.14 -7.56 -0.60
CA ALA A 235 -3.91 -7.82 -1.31
C ALA A 235 -3.49 -9.28 -1.11
N GLU A 236 -2.79 -9.83 -2.10
CA GLU A 236 -2.25 -11.19 -2.08
C GLU A 236 -0.85 -11.17 -1.47
N LYS A 237 -0.67 -11.81 -0.32
CA LYS A 237 0.64 -12.05 0.27
C LYS A 237 1.48 -12.96 -0.62
N ALA A 238 2.81 -12.89 -0.52
CA ALA A 238 3.69 -13.72 -1.35
C ALA A 238 3.53 -15.24 -1.12
N ASN A 239 2.93 -15.66 -0.01
CA ASN A 239 2.61 -17.05 0.28
C ASN A 239 1.22 -17.50 -0.27
N GLY A 240 0.47 -16.61 -0.92
CA GLY A 240 -0.86 -16.87 -1.48
C GLY A 240 -2.03 -16.55 -0.55
N ASP A 241 -1.77 -16.15 0.69
CA ASP A 241 -2.80 -15.72 1.64
C ASP A 241 -3.27 -14.30 1.34
N CYS A 242 -4.49 -13.96 1.74
CA CYS A 242 -5.04 -12.62 1.62
C CYS A 242 -4.81 -11.81 2.89
N VAL A 243 -4.43 -10.55 2.68
CA VAL A 243 -4.33 -9.53 3.72
C VAL A 243 -5.30 -8.40 3.41
N VAL A 244 -5.97 -7.91 4.44
CA VAL A 244 -6.85 -6.76 4.40
C VAL A 244 -6.01 -5.52 4.68
N ILE A 245 -6.00 -4.60 3.72
CA ILE A 245 -5.41 -3.29 3.86
C ILE A 245 -6.52 -2.34 4.36
N ASP A 246 -6.43 -1.95 5.64
CA ASP A 246 -7.43 -1.16 6.34
C ASP A 246 -7.17 0.35 6.17
N PHE A 247 -8.16 1.07 5.64
CA PHE A 247 -8.17 2.52 5.46
C PHE A 247 -9.10 3.25 6.45
N ARG A 248 -9.74 2.59 7.41
CA ARG A 248 -10.68 3.24 8.36
C ARG A 248 -9.99 4.33 9.20
N ASN A 249 -8.69 4.16 9.46
CA ASN A 249 -7.82 5.09 10.18
C ASN A 249 -7.09 6.11 9.27
N PHE A 250 -7.40 6.20 7.97
CA PHE A 250 -6.88 7.22 7.07
C PHE A 250 -7.46 8.61 7.36
N ARG A 251 -7.04 9.23 8.47
CA ARG A 251 -7.44 10.61 8.82
C ARG A 251 -6.96 11.66 7.83
N GLU A 252 -5.93 11.34 7.05
CA GLU A 252 -5.35 12.17 5.99
C GLU A 252 -6.23 12.21 4.73
N PHE A 253 -7.18 11.28 4.58
CA PHE A 253 -8.09 11.16 3.44
C PHE A 253 -9.54 11.12 3.92
N VAL A 254 -9.93 12.13 4.70
CA VAL A 254 -11.32 12.37 5.08
C VAL A 254 -11.68 13.76 4.59
N ILE A 255 -12.67 13.88 3.71
CA ILE A 255 -13.23 15.16 3.27
C ILE A 255 -13.73 15.90 4.53
N ARG A 256 -13.11 17.04 4.86
CA ARG A 256 -13.41 17.86 6.05
C ARG A 256 -13.87 19.24 5.59
N LEU A 257 -15.15 19.36 5.27
CA LEU A 257 -15.65 20.65 4.78
C LEU A 257 -15.68 21.71 5.91
N PRO A 258 -15.49 23.00 5.55
CA PRO A 258 -15.45 24.12 6.48
C PRO A 258 -16.76 24.24 7.28
N PRO A 259 -16.72 24.87 8.47
CA PRO A 259 -17.91 25.05 9.30
C PRO A 259 -19.02 25.73 8.49
N ALA A 260 -20.26 25.26 8.69
CA ALA A 260 -21.42 25.77 8.00
C ALA A 260 -21.54 27.31 8.17
N GLY A 261 -21.33 28.03 7.07
CA GLY A 261 -21.34 29.49 6.96
C GLY A 261 -20.34 29.87 5.88
N VAL A 262 -20.74 30.03 4.62
CA VAL A 262 -21.47 31.20 4.13
C VAL A 262 -22.50 30.73 3.10
N ARG A 263 -23.77 31.08 3.32
CA ARG A 263 -24.82 31.10 2.28
C ARG A 263 -24.70 32.36 1.45
#